data_AF-A0A937TAR9-F1
#
_entry.id   AF-A0A937TAR9-F1
#
_cell.length_a   1.000
_cell.length_b   1.000
_cell.length_c   1.000
_cell.angle_alpha   90.00
_cell.angle_beta   90.00
_cell.angle_gamma   90.00
#
_symmetry.space_group_name_H-M   'P 1'
#
loop_
_entity.id
_entity.type
_entity.pdbx_description
1 polymer ?
#
loop_
_entity_poly.entity_id
_entity_poly.type
_entity_poly.pdbx_seq_one_letter_code
_entity_poly.pdbx_strand_id
1 'polypeptide(L)'
;MDEKPHYTPTQWVVRIVGVLLLPGALLFGRLFAGQVNAAPVICLWRRFFGWHCFGCGMTRALCLFASGQWSASIRTNWLIVPVVAAALVIFSGSLVWLIRACNEKGQC
;
A
#
# COMPACT_ATOMS: atom_id res chain seq x y z
N MET A 1 -36.67 5.69 13.51
CA MET A 1 -36.63 5.17 12.14
C MET A 1 -35.19 4.81 11.87
N ASP A 2 -34.80 3.60 12.27
CA ASP A 2 -33.45 3.08 12.08
C ASP A 2 -33.32 2.61 10.63
N GLU A 3 -32.82 3.50 9.78
CA GLU A 3 -32.43 3.14 8.43
C GLU A 3 -31.22 2.21 8.52
N LYS A 4 -31.47 0.90 8.50
CA LYS A 4 -30.39 -0.09 8.51
C LYS A 4 -29.51 0.18 7.28
N PRO A 5 -28.20 0.41 7.44
CA PRO A 5 -27.34 0.71 6.30
C PRO A 5 -27.43 -0.44 5.29
N HIS A 6 -27.99 -0.16 4.12
CA HIS A 6 -28.05 -1.09 3.00
C HIS A 6 -26.63 -1.34 2.50
N TYR A 7 -25.98 -2.33 3.10
CA TYR A 7 -24.60 -2.62 2.79
C TYR A 7 -24.51 -3.53 1.58
N THR A 8 -24.12 -2.96 0.44
CA THR A 8 -23.99 -3.73 -0.80
C THR A 8 -22.78 -4.66 -0.72
N PRO A 9 -22.83 -5.87 -1.32
CA PRO A 9 -21.69 -6.79 -1.34
C PRO A 9 -20.41 -6.16 -1.93
N THR A 10 -20.57 -5.18 -2.84
CA THR A 10 -19.45 -4.40 -3.39
C THR A 10 -18.72 -3.57 -2.34
N GLN A 11 -19.41 -2.99 -1.36
CA GLN A 11 -18.76 -2.23 -0.29
C GLN A 11 -17.93 -3.13 0.65
N TRP A 12 -18.35 -4.38 0.88
CA TRP A 12 -17.56 -5.33 1.69
C TRP A 12 -16.26 -5.65 0.99
N VAL A 13 -16.34 -5.98 -0.30
CA VAL A 13 -15.17 -6.32 -1.11
C VAL A 13 -14.17 -5.15 -1.14
N VAL A 14 -14.62 -3.92 -1.37
CA VAL A 14 -13.73 -2.75 -1.42
C VAL A 14 -13.01 -2.52 -0.09
N ARG A 15 -13.70 -2.68 1.05
CA ARG A 15 -13.10 -2.47 2.37
C ARG A 15 -12.17 -3.61 2.78
N ILE A 16 -12.52 -4.86 2.47
CA ILE A 16 -11.64 -6.02 2.69
C ILE A 16 -10.37 -5.87 1.84
N VAL A 17 -10.52 -5.52 0.55
CA VAL A 17 -9.38 -5.22 -0.33
C VAL A 17 -8.55 -4.09 0.26
N GLY A 18 -9.16 -3.00 0.74
CA GLY A 18 -8.46 -1.89 1.39
C GLY A 18 -7.64 -2.29 2.62
N VAL A 19 -8.16 -3.20 3.45
CA VAL A 19 -7.43 -3.76 4.60
C VAL A 19 -6.27 -4.66 4.15
N LEU A 20 -6.45 -5.45 3.10
CA LEU A 20 -5.42 -6.35 2.58
C LEU A 20 -4.33 -5.62 1.78
N LEU A 21 -4.62 -4.44 1.23
CA LEU A 21 -3.75 -3.72 0.31
C LEU A 21 -2.42 -3.31 0.96
N LEU A 22 -2.47 -2.78 2.20
CA LEU A 22 -1.29 -2.33 2.93
C LEU A 22 -0.36 -3.49 3.35
N PRO A 23 -0.82 -4.53 4.06
CA PRO A 23 0.01 -5.68 4.40
C PRO A 23 0.47 -6.45 3.15
N GLY A 24 -0.37 -6.55 2.11
CA GLY A 24 0.00 -7.14 0.83
C GLY A 24 1.13 -6.39 0.14
N ALA A 25 1.07 -5.05 0.09
CA ALA A 25 2.13 -4.21 -0.47
C ALA A 25 3.44 -4.32 0.32
N LEU A 26 3.38 -4.39 1.65
CA LEU A 26 4.57 -4.57 2.49
C LEU A 26 5.18 -5.97 2.31
N LEU A 27 4.35 -7.02 2.23
CA LEU A 27 4.82 -8.38 1.99
C LEU A 27 5.47 -8.51 0.62
N PHE A 28 4.82 -7.98 -0.42
CA PHE A 28 5.39 -7.89 -1.76
C PHE A 28 6.73 -7.16 -1.74
N GLY A 29 6.78 -5.98 -1.10
CA GLY A 29 8.01 -5.21 -0.95
C GLY A 29 9.13 -6.00 -0.29
N ARG A 30 8.84 -6.84 0.72
CA ARG A 30 9.85 -7.69 1.37
C ARG A 30 10.32 -8.85 0.50
N LEU A 31 9.39 -9.58 -0.13
CA LEU A 31 9.71 -10.74 -0.94
C LEU A 31 10.51 -10.35 -2.19
N PHE A 32 10.13 -9.24 -2.82
CA PHE A 32 10.74 -8.76 -4.05
C PHE A 32 11.89 -7.76 -3.82
N ALA A 33 12.18 -7.36 -2.57
CA ALA A 33 13.27 -6.44 -2.26
C ALA A 33 14.63 -6.93 -2.81
N GLY A 34 14.91 -8.23 -2.73
CA GLY A 34 16.17 -8.80 -3.24
C GLY A 34 16.28 -8.67 -4.76
N GLN A 35 15.22 -9.01 -5.48
CA GLN A 35 15.19 -8.99 -6.94
C GLN A 35 15.18 -7.55 -7.49
N VAL A 36 14.41 -6.65 -6.88
CA VAL A 36 14.31 -5.24 -7.31
C VAL A 36 15.60 -4.47 -7.06
N ASN A 37 16.37 -4.82 -6.03
CA ASN A 37 17.66 -4.18 -5.74
C ASN A 37 18.83 -4.79 -6.51
N ALA A 38 18.77 -6.09 -6.84
CA ALA A 38 19.81 -6.79 -7.60
C ALA A 38 19.63 -6.69 -9.12
N ALA A 39 18.41 -6.44 -9.62
CA ALA A 39 18.18 -6.31 -11.04
C ALA A 39 18.92 -5.08 -11.60
N PRO A 40 19.80 -5.23 -12.61
CA PRO A 40 20.34 -4.11 -13.35
C PRO A 40 19.15 -3.46 -14.06
N VAL A 41 18.67 -2.35 -13.50
CA VAL A 41 17.46 -1.72 -13.99
C VAL A 41 17.77 -1.19 -15.39
N ILE A 42 17.32 -1.90 -16.44
CA ILE A 42 17.20 -1.39 -17.81
C ILE A 42 16.07 -0.36 -17.81
N CYS A 43 16.22 0.68 -16.98
CA CYS A 43 15.28 1.77 -16.91
C CYS A 43 15.68 2.74 -18.01
N LEU A 44 15.09 2.57 -19.19
CA LEU A 44 15.22 3.53 -20.29
C LEU A 44 14.96 4.95 -19.77
N TRP A 45 14.02 5.11 -18.84
CA TRP A 45 13.74 6.38 -18.18
C TRP A 45 14.95 6.98 -17.44
N ARG A 46 15.71 6.18 -16.67
CA ARG A 46 16.94 6.64 -16.00
C ARG A 46 18.04 6.95 -17.01
N ARG A 47 18.09 6.18 -18.11
CA ARG A 47 19.03 6.38 -19.22
C ARG A 47 18.78 7.70 -19.94
N PHE A 48 17.53 8.10 -20.13
CA PHE A 48 17.15 9.31 -20.88
C PHE A 48 16.94 10.55 -19.99
N PHE A 49 16.38 10.40 -18.79
CA PHE A 49 16.00 11.52 -17.91
C PHE A 49 16.83 11.61 -16.62
N GLY A 50 17.77 10.68 -16.39
CA GLY A 50 18.63 10.66 -15.19
C GLY A 50 17.94 10.22 -13.90
N TRP A 51 16.60 10.14 -13.86
CA TRP A 51 15.82 9.74 -12.68
C TRP A 51 15.09 8.42 -12.90
N HIS A 52 14.78 7.70 -11.81
CA HIS A 52 13.96 6.50 -11.91
C HIS A 52 12.53 6.86 -12.34
N CYS A 53 11.91 6.01 -13.17
CA CYS A 53 10.51 6.18 -13.56
C CYS A 53 9.59 6.20 -12.32
N PHE A 54 8.46 6.92 -12.35
CA PHE A 54 7.57 7.03 -11.19
C PHE A 54 7.12 5.67 -10.65
N GLY A 55 6.92 4.67 -11.51
CA GLY A 55 6.65 3.29 -11.10
C GLY A 55 7.88 2.60 -10.48
N CYS A 56 8.99 2.54 -11.21
CA CYS A 56 10.24 1.88 -10.84
C CYS A 56 10.82 2.41 -9.51
N GLY A 57 10.82 3.74 -9.35
CA GLY A 57 11.28 4.43 -8.15
C GLY A 57 10.33 4.23 -6.98
N MET A 58 9.01 4.17 -7.22
CA MET A 58 8.02 3.88 -6.18
C MET A 58 8.09 2.44 -5.71
N THR A 59 8.20 1.45 -6.61
CA THR A 59 8.37 0.04 -6.25
C THR A 59 9.65 -0.16 -5.44
N ARG A 60 10.76 0.49 -5.82
CA ARG A 60 12.01 0.41 -5.06
C ARG A 60 11.92 1.12 -3.71
N ALA A 61 11.29 2.29 -3.67
CA ALA A 61 11.03 2.99 -2.41
C ALA A 61 10.13 2.15 -1.48
N LEU A 62 9.12 1.47 -2.01
CA LEU A 62 8.27 0.53 -1.27
C LEU A 62 9.08 -0.65 -0.72
N CYS A 63 9.98 -1.25 -1.52
CA CYS A 63 10.86 -2.34 -1.07
C CYS A 63 11.82 -1.88 0.04
N LEU A 64 12.41 -0.67 -0.11
CA LEU A 64 13.26 -0.06 0.92
C LEU A 64 12.47 0.28 2.18
N PHE A 65 11.23 0.76 2.03
CA PHE A 65 10.34 1.05 3.14
C PHE A 65 9.97 -0.23 3.89
N ALA A 66 9.56 -1.27 3.17
CA ALA A 66 9.18 -2.57 3.71
C ALA A 66 10.36 -3.30 4.38
N SER A 67 11.59 -3.11 3.88
CA SER A 67 12.81 -3.63 4.52
C SER A 67 13.30 -2.80 5.70
N GLY A 68 12.60 -1.72 6.06
CA GLY A 68 12.97 -0.87 7.19
C GLY A 68 14.11 0.12 6.91
N GLN A 69 14.46 0.34 5.63
CA GLN A 69 15.43 1.34 5.20
C GLN A 69 14.74 2.67 4.82
N TRP A 70 14.04 3.27 5.80
CA TRP A 70 13.18 4.45 5.63
C TRP A 70 13.92 5.65 5.00
N SER A 71 15.14 5.94 5.47
CA SER A 71 15.93 7.06 4.95
C SER A 71 16.35 6.85 3.49
N ALA A 72 16.70 5.62 3.11
CA ALA A 72 17.02 5.27 1.72
C ALA A 72 15.77 5.25 0.83
N SER A 73 14.61 4.85 1.38
CA SER A 73 13.32 4.88 0.70
C SER A 73 12.93 6.29 0.26
N ILE A 74 12.97 7.25 1.20
CA ILE A 74 12.60 8.65 0.94
C ILE A 74 13.56 9.30 -0.07
N ARG A 75 14.87 9.00 0.03
CA ARG A 75 15.86 9.47 -0.96
C ARG A 75 15.64 8.88 -2.35
N THR A 76 15.08 7.68 -2.43
CA THR A 76 14.79 7.02 -3.71
C THR A 76 13.55 7.61 -4.37
N ASN A 77 12.50 7.85 -3.60
CA ASN A 77 11.32 8.56 -4.08
C ASN A 77 10.57 9.22 -2.91
N TRP A 78 10.62 10.55 -2.84
CA TRP A 78 9.95 11.32 -1.79
C TRP A 78 8.43 11.13 -1.77
N LEU A 79 7.81 10.79 -2.91
CA LEU A 79 6.38 10.48 -3.03
C LEU A 79 5.97 9.23 -2.24
N ILE A 80 6.92 8.42 -1.77
CA ILE A 80 6.60 7.28 -0.90
C ILE A 80 5.91 7.73 0.40
N VAL A 81 6.22 8.95 0.89
CA VAL A 81 5.65 9.50 2.12
C VAL A 81 4.14 9.71 1.99
N PRO A 82 3.63 10.53 1.03
CA PRO A 82 2.19 10.69 0.86
C PRO A 82 1.48 9.39 0.45
N VAL A 83 2.13 8.50 -0.31
CA VAL A 83 1.55 7.20 -0.69
C VAL A 83 1.34 6.30 0.52
N VAL A 84 2.34 6.16 1.39
CA VAL A 84 2.23 5.36 2.62
C VAL A 84 1.20 6.00 3.57
N ALA A 85 1.18 7.32 3.70
CA ALA A 85 0.19 8.02 4.52
C ALA A 85 -1.24 7.76 4.03
N ALA A 86 -1.49 7.87 2.72
CA ALA A 86 -2.79 7.56 2.14
C ALA A 86 -3.17 6.09 2.36
N ALA A 87 -2.23 5.15 2.17
CA ALA A 87 -2.45 3.74 2.44
C ALA A 87 -2.84 3.48 3.90
N LEU A 88 -2.18 4.13 4.86
CA LEU A 88 -2.49 4.01 6.29
C LEU A 88 -3.89 4.55 6.63
N VAL A 89 -4.29 5.67 6.03
CA VAL A 89 -5.64 6.25 6.20
C VAL A 89 -6.69 5.29 5.64
N ILE A 90 -6.48 4.73 4.45
CA ILE A 90 -7.39 3.76 3.84
C ILE A 90 -7.48 2.49 4.68
N PHE A 91 -6.34 1.98 5.13
CA PHE A 91 -6.26 0.78 5.97
C PHE A 91 -7.01 0.99 7.30
N SER A 92 -6.68 2.04 8.05
CA SER A 92 -7.31 2.34 9.34
C SER A 92 -8.80 2.62 9.20
N GLY A 93 -9.21 3.40 8.20
CA GLY A 93 -10.62 3.68 7.93
C GLY A 93 -11.40 2.43 7.52
N SER A 94 -10.80 1.52 6.76
CA SER A 94 -11.43 0.26 6.36
C SER A 94 -11.48 -0.75 7.52
N LEU A 95 -10.44 -0.77 8.36
CA LEU A 95 -10.37 -1.62 9.54
C LEU A 95 -11.40 -1.20 10.59
N VAL A 96 -11.47 0.09 10.94
CA VAL A 96 -12.47 0.61 11.90
C VAL A 96 -13.89 0.34 11.40
N TRP A 97 -14.13 0.52 10.10
CA TRP A 97 -15.42 0.23 9.50
C TRP A 97 -15.77 -1.25 9.62
N LEU A 98 -14.84 -2.16 9.27
CA LEU A 98 -15.04 -3.61 9.40
C LEU A 98 -15.30 -4.04 10.85
N ILE A 99 -14.53 -3.52 11.80
CA ILE A 99 -14.70 -3.82 13.24
C ILE A 99 -16.09 -3.38 13.71
N ARG A 100 -16.54 -2.18 13.34
CA ARG A 100 -17.88 -1.68 13.69
C ARG A 100 -18.97 -2.54 13.06
N ALA A 101 -18.84 -2.88 11.79
CA ALA A 101 -19.80 -3.72 11.09
C ALA A 101 -19.88 -5.16 11.66
N CYS A 102 -18.75 -5.72 12.13
CA CYS A 102 -18.74 -6.99 12.85
C CYS A 102 -19.40 -6.87 14.23
N ASN A 103 -19.13 -5.78 14.96
CA ASN A 103 -19.69 -5.54 16.29
C ASN A 103 -21.22 -5.35 16.25
N GLU A 104 -21.72 -4.59 15.29
CA GLU A 104 -23.16 -4.36 15.08
C GLU A 104 -23.91 -5.64 14.69
N LYS A 105 -23.24 -6.60 14.06
CA LYS A 105 -23.84 -7.89 13.67
C LYS A 105 -23.78 -8.96 14.77
N GLY A 106 -23.14 -8.71 15.91
CA GLY A 106 -23.24 -9.56 17.10
C GLY A 106 -22.89 -11.05 16.91
N GLN A 107 -22.05 -11.39 15.93
CA GLN A 107 -21.63 -12.77 15.66
C GLN A 107 -20.14 -12.80 15.32
N CYS A 108 -19.32 -12.86 16.36
CA CYS A 108 -18.09 -13.65 16.36
C CYS A 108 -18.35 -14.91 17.19
#